data_AF-A0A314XI91-F1
#
_entry.id   AF-A0A314XI91-F1
#
_cell.length_a   1.000
_cell.length_b   1.000
_cell.length_c   1.000
_cell.angle_alpha   90.00
_cell.angle_beta   90.00
_cell.angle_gamma   90.00
#
_symmetry.space_group_name_H-M   'P 1'
#
loop_
_entity.id
_entity.type
_entity.pdbx_description
1 polymer ?
#
loop_
_entity_poly.entity_id
_entity_poly.type
_entity_poly.pdbx_seq_one_letter_code
_entity_poly.pdbx_strand_id
1 'polypeptide(L)'
;MDKIIPAFGSGWPRYLAISVSTLFLSFINYTGLTIVGYAAVLLAIASLSPFILMCLIAIPKIHPHRWLSLGQKGVQKDWNLFFNTLFWNLNFWDNVSTLAGEVENPQKTFPVALFVAVIFTCLAYLFPLFAVIGSVSVDQNRWGSGFHAEAAEIIAGKWLKYWILVGAALSGIGLFEAQLSSSAYQVLGMADLGFLPKFFAVRSKRFNTPWVGILISTMITLAVSYMTFTDIISSANFLYSLGMLLEFASFIWLRRKLPALKRPYRVPMKLPGLVVMCLIPSVFLIFVMAIATKTVYLISGVMTLGGIGWYFLMKFCKSKKLFKFSVIEIEEGRQ
;
A
#
# COMPACT_ATOMS: atom_id res chain seq x y z
N MET A 1 5.55 -13.58 14.23
CA MET A 1 4.79 -14.55 15.06
C MET A 1 5.63 -15.77 15.42
N ASP A 2 6.60 -16.17 14.59
CA ASP A 2 7.47 -17.34 14.83
C ASP A 2 8.22 -17.34 16.17
N LYS A 3 8.54 -16.15 16.71
CA LYS A 3 9.16 -16.00 18.04
C LYS A 3 8.18 -16.04 19.23
N ILE A 4 6.87 -15.98 18.99
CA ILE A 4 5.83 -15.81 20.03
C ILE A 4 4.91 -17.03 20.11
N ILE A 5 4.51 -17.61 18.97
CA ILE A 5 3.70 -18.84 18.90
C ILE A 5 4.30 -19.74 17.80
N PRO A 6 5.18 -20.69 18.15
CA PRO A 6 5.86 -21.57 17.19
C PRO A 6 4.89 -22.39 16.32
N ALA A 7 3.69 -22.67 16.83
CA ALA A 7 2.65 -23.43 16.13
C ALA A 7 2.16 -22.75 14.84
N PHE A 8 2.35 -21.43 14.69
CA PHE A 8 2.01 -20.71 13.45
C PHE A 8 3.20 -20.52 12.51
N GLY A 9 4.39 -21.04 12.85
CA GLY A 9 5.58 -20.89 12.01
C GLY A 9 5.54 -21.74 10.74
N SER A 10 4.92 -22.93 10.78
CA SER A 10 4.85 -23.85 9.64
C SER A 10 3.67 -24.82 9.72
N GLY A 11 3.33 -25.45 8.58
CA GLY A 11 2.34 -26.53 8.52
C GLY A 11 0.87 -26.09 8.48
N TRP A 12 -0.03 -27.06 8.69
CA TRP A 12 -1.50 -26.88 8.62
C TRP A 12 -2.06 -25.78 9.54
N PRO A 13 -1.61 -25.60 10.80
CA PRO A 13 -2.15 -24.56 11.69
C PRO A 13 -1.90 -23.14 11.18
N ARG A 14 -0.76 -22.91 10.51
CA ARG A 14 -0.45 -21.63 9.86
C ARG A 14 -1.42 -21.36 8.70
N TYR A 15 -1.67 -22.35 7.86
CA TYR A 15 -2.59 -22.20 6.72
C TYR A 15 -4.03 -21.95 7.17
N LEU A 16 -4.46 -22.65 8.23
CA LEU A 16 -5.77 -22.43 8.82
C LEU A 16 -5.88 -21.02 9.39
N ALA A 17 -4.88 -20.55 10.12
CA ALA A 17 -4.88 -19.19 10.68
C ALA A 17 -4.93 -18.11 9.59
N ILE A 18 -4.15 -18.25 8.53
CA ILE A 18 -4.18 -17.31 7.39
C ILE A 18 -5.55 -17.33 6.74
N SER A 19 -6.12 -18.51 6.48
CA SER A 19 -7.41 -18.63 5.79
C SER A 19 -8.54 -18.05 6.65
N VAL A 20 -8.61 -18.42 7.92
CA VAL A 20 -9.64 -17.94 8.86
C VAL A 20 -9.53 -16.43 9.07
N SER A 21 -8.32 -15.91 9.31
CA SER A 21 -8.12 -14.47 9.49
C SER A 21 -8.48 -13.70 8.21
N THR A 22 -8.04 -14.18 7.04
CA THR A 22 -8.34 -13.54 5.75
C THR A 22 -9.85 -13.51 5.49
N LEU A 23 -10.57 -14.61 5.74
CA LEU A 23 -12.02 -14.66 5.57
C LEU A 23 -12.76 -13.74 6.56
N PHE A 24 -12.32 -13.72 7.82
CA PHE A 24 -12.89 -12.87 8.85
C PHE A 24 -12.72 -11.38 8.53
N LEU A 25 -11.50 -10.98 8.16
CA LEU A 25 -11.19 -9.60 7.76
C LEU A 25 -11.96 -9.23 6.46
N SER A 26 -12.00 -10.12 5.49
CA SER A 26 -12.79 -9.87 4.26
C SER A 26 -14.29 -9.70 4.53
N PHE A 27 -14.81 -10.37 5.56
CA PHE A 27 -16.17 -10.14 6.03
C PHE A 27 -16.35 -8.76 6.68
N ILE A 28 -15.38 -8.26 7.44
CA ILE A 28 -15.41 -6.88 7.96
C ILE A 28 -15.48 -5.89 6.80
N ASN A 29 -14.68 -6.09 5.75
CA ASN A 29 -14.72 -5.25 4.56
C ASN A 29 -16.11 -5.20 3.89
N TYR A 30 -16.85 -6.32 3.96
CA TYR A 30 -18.21 -6.40 3.45
C TYR A 30 -19.22 -5.55 4.26
N THR A 31 -18.97 -5.30 5.55
CA THR A 31 -19.88 -4.58 6.46
C THR A 31 -20.00 -3.07 6.18
N GLY A 32 -19.18 -2.49 5.31
CA GLY A 32 -19.33 -1.10 4.85
C GLY A 32 -18.04 -0.30 4.94
N LEU A 33 -17.77 0.50 3.91
CA LEU A 33 -16.54 1.30 3.79
C LEU A 33 -16.38 2.32 4.92
N THR A 34 -17.48 2.92 5.39
CA THR A 34 -17.44 3.88 6.51
C THR A 34 -17.01 3.22 7.82
N ILE A 35 -17.48 1.99 8.09
CA ILE A 35 -17.08 1.22 9.28
C ILE A 35 -15.60 0.87 9.20
N VAL A 36 -15.14 0.40 8.04
CA VAL A 36 -13.72 0.14 7.77
C VAL A 36 -12.88 1.39 7.98
N GLY A 37 -13.35 2.56 7.52
CA GLY A 37 -12.68 3.84 7.71
C GLY A 37 -12.50 4.21 9.18
N TYR A 38 -13.58 4.16 9.98
CA TYR A 38 -13.49 4.45 11.43
C TYR A 38 -12.62 3.42 12.17
N ALA A 39 -12.75 2.14 11.83
CA ALA A 39 -11.90 1.09 12.39
C ALA A 39 -10.42 1.33 12.07
N ALA A 40 -10.09 1.71 10.83
CA ALA A 40 -8.72 2.01 10.42
C ALA A 40 -8.13 3.19 11.22
N VAL A 41 -8.91 4.25 11.47
CA VAL A 41 -8.48 5.37 12.32
C VAL A 41 -8.20 4.91 13.76
N LEU A 42 -9.10 4.12 14.35
CA LEU A 42 -8.91 3.58 15.70
C LEU A 42 -7.67 2.67 15.78
N LEU A 43 -7.47 1.80 14.79
CA LEU A 43 -6.29 0.94 14.70
C LEU A 43 -5.00 1.76 14.52
N ALA A 44 -5.04 2.85 13.75
CA ALA A 44 -3.91 3.76 13.60
C ALA A 44 -3.55 4.44 14.93
N ILE A 45 -4.54 4.97 15.66
CA ILE A 45 -4.31 5.57 16.99
C ILE A 45 -3.75 4.52 17.96
N ALA A 46 -4.37 3.34 18.04
CA ALA A 46 -3.93 2.28 18.93
C ALA A 46 -2.50 1.81 18.61
N SER A 47 -2.16 1.64 17.33
CA SER A 47 -0.85 1.17 16.89
C SER A 47 0.26 2.21 17.00
N LEU A 48 -0.05 3.51 16.85
CA LEU A 48 0.94 4.59 16.98
C LEU A 48 1.15 5.07 18.41
N SER A 49 0.15 4.94 19.27
CA SER A 49 0.25 5.33 20.69
C SER A 49 1.48 4.79 21.42
N PRO A 50 1.90 3.51 21.31
CA PRO A 50 3.11 3.04 21.99
C PRO A 50 4.39 3.65 21.42
N PHE A 51 4.42 4.02 20.13
CA PHE A 51 5.57 4.69 19.54
C PHE A 51 5.70 6.14 20.03
N ILE A 52 4.59 6.85 20.19
CA ILE A 52 4.59 8.20 20.80
C ILE A 52 5.16 8.12 22.22
N LEU A 53 4.66 7.17 23.02
CA LEU A 53 5.13 6.98 24.39
C LEU A 53 6.61 6.56 24.45
N MET A 54 7.04 5.67 23.55
CA MET A 54 8.45 5.30 23.39
C MET A 54 9.33 6.53 23.10
N CYS A 55 8.89 7.41 22.19
CA CYS A 55 9.63 8.62 21.85
C CYS A 55 9.77 9.53 23.07
N LEU A 56 8.68 9.76 23.83
CA LEU A 56 8.70 10.60 25.03
C LEU A 56 9.63 10.06 26.11
N ILE A 57 9.59 8.76 26.40
CA ILE A 57 10.46 8.11 27.39
C ILE A 57 11.92 8.08 26.92
N ALA A 58 12.17 8.04 25.61
CA ALA A 58 13.50 8.05 25.04
C ALA A 58 14.20 9.42 25.18
N ILE A 59 13.47 10.55 25.22
CA ILE A 59 14.03 11.91 25.26
C ILE A 59 15.23 12.07 26.22
N PRO A 60 15.12 11.74 27.53
CA PRO A 60 16.24 11.91 28.46
C PRO A 60 17.43 10.98 28.17
N LYS A 61 17.24 9.93 27.38
CA LYS A 61 18.26 8.94 27.01
C LYS A 61 18.91 9.24 25.66
N ILE A 62 18.43 10.24 24.91
CA ILE A 62 18.94 10.57 23.58
C ILE A 62 20.31 11.22 23.69
N HIS A 63 21.27 10.68 22.94
CA HIS A 63 22.60 11.24 22.76
C HIS A 63 22.75 11.71 21.30
N PRO A 64 22.64 13.02 21.00
CA PRO A 64 22.56 13.53 19.62
C PRO A 64 23.73 13.14 18.71
N HIS A 65 24.94 12.93 19.27
CA HIS A 65 26.10 12.49 18.49
C HIS A 65 25.88 11.15 17.78
N ARG A 66 24.97 10.30 18.28
CA ARG A 66 24.66 8.99 17.68
C ARG A 66 23.90 9.11 16.36
N TRP A 67 23.21 10.22 16.10
CA TRP A 67 22.50 10.44 14.84
C TRP A 67 23.43 10.57 13.64
N LEU A 68 24.71 10.90 13.86
CA LEU A 68 25.73 11.02 12.82
C LEU A 68 26.50 9.71 12.56
N SER A 69 26.05 8.58 13.12
CA SER A 69 26.69 7.29 12.92
C SER A 69 26.57 6.80 11.47
N LEU A 70 27.71 6.52 10.82
CA LEU A 70 27.78 6.04 9.42
C LEU A 70 27.72 4.51 9.28
N GLY A 71 27.34 3.82 10.36
CA GLY A 71 27.29 2.36 10.47
C GLY A 71 28.51 1.77 11.18
N GLN A 72 28.36 0.55 11.68
CA GLN A 72 29.41 -0.18 12.38
C GLN A 72 30.48 -0.65 11.38
N LYS A 73 31.76 -0.42 11.70
CA LYS A 73 32.88 -0.88 10.86
C LYS A 73 32.84 -2.41 10.74
N GLY A 74 32.99 -2.94 9.53
CA GLY A 74 32.99 -4.38 9.25
C GLY A 74 31.62 -4.99 8.91
N VAL A 75 30.53 -4.24 9.02
CA VAL A 75 29.19 -4.68 8.59
C VAL A 75 28.96 -4.28 7.13
N GLN A 76 28.65 -5.24 6.26
CA GLN A 76 28.37 -4.98 4.86
C GLN A 76 27.08 -4.17 4.70
N LYS A 77 27.12 -3.12 3.88
CA LYS A 77 25.94 -2.30 3.56
C LYS A 77 25.15 -2.96 2.42
N ASP A 78 23.98 -3.49 2.75
CA ASP A 78 23.05 -4.00 1.75
C ASP A 78 22.19 -2.86 1.18
N TRP A 79 22.73 -2.20 0.15
CA TRP A 79 22.04 -1.12 -0.56
C TRP A 79 20.78 -1.60 -1.29
N ASN A 80 20.76 -2.84 -1.75
CA ASN A 80 19.61 -3.39 -2.46
C ASN A 80 18.41 -3.51 -1.50
N LEU A 81 18.63 -4.13 -0.34
CA LEU A 81 17.61 -4.25 0.69
C LEU A 81 17.15 -2.87 1.19
N PHE A 82 18.06 -1.93 1.36
CA PHE A 82 17.73 -0.57 1.78
C PHE A 82 16.76 0.12 0.82
N PHE A 83 17.09 0.18 -0.47
CA PHE A 83 16.22 0.86 -1.45
C PHE A 83 14.89 0.13 -1.66
N ASN A 84 14.87 -1.21 -1.66
CA ASN A 84 13.62 -1.97 -1.74
C ASN A 84 12.72 -1.75 -0.52
N THR A 85 13.30 -1.72 0.69
CA THR A 85 12.55 -1.47 1.92
C THR A 85 12.03 -0.05 1.96
N LEU A 86 12.84 0.94 1.54
CA LEU A 86 12.42 2.34 1.48
C LEU A 86 11.26 2.53 0.49
N PHE A 87 11.37 1.91 -0.69
CA PHE A 87 10.31 1.92 -1.69
C PHE A 87 9.02 1.33 -1.11
N TRP A 88 9.07 0.11 -0.57
CA TRP A 88 7.91 -0.55 0.01
C TRP A 88 7.21 0.28 1.10
N ASN A 89 7.98 0.91 1.99
CA ASN A 89 7.44 1.74 3.08
C ASN A 89 6.75 3.04 2.61
N LEU A 90 7.09 3.53 1.41
CA LEU A 90 6.64 4.83 0.90
C LEU A 90 5.72 4.72 -0.33
N ASN A 91 5.28 3.52 -0.70
CA ASN A 91 4.44 3.27 -1.87
C ASN A 91 2.94 3.23 -1.57
N PHE A 92 2.16 3.03 -2.64
CA PHE A 92 0.73 2.74 -2.63
C PHE A 92 -0.17 3.94 -2.26
N TRP A 93 0.32 5.16 -2.47
CA TRP A 93 -0.42 6.39 -2.19
C TRP A 93 -1.58 6.65 -3.15
N ASP A 94 -1.47 6.19 -4.39
CA ASP A 94 -2.47 6.26 -5.46
C ASP A 94 -3.70 5.40 -5.17
N ASN A 95 -3.59 4.36 -4.34
CA ASN A 95 -4.71 3.47 -3.99
C ASN A 95 -5.92 4.22 -3.42
N VAL A 96 -5.69 5.32 -2.68
CA VAL A 96 -6.79 6.14 -2.15
C VAL A 96 -7.67 6.72 -3.27
N SER A 97 -7.13 6.91 -4.47
CA SER A 97 -7.89 7.41 -5.63
C SER A 97 -8.96 6.43 -6.12
N THR A 98 -8.81 5.13 -5.85
CA THR A 98 -9.82 4.12 -6.19
C THR A 98 -11.12 4.31 -5.41
N LEU A 99 -11.03 4.96 -4.25
CA LEU A 99 -12.15 5.29 -3.36
C LEU A 99 -12.73 6.68 -3.64
N ALA A 100 -12.26 7.38 -4.68
CA ALA A 100 -12.64 8.79 -4.91
C ALA A 100 -14.14 9.01 -5.17
N GLY A 101 -14.85 8.00 -5.69
CA GLY A 101 -16.29 8.03 -5.84
C GLY A 101 -17.07 7.98 -4.52
N GLU A 102 -16.43 7.55 -3.44
CA GLU A 102 -17.05 7.36 -2.12
C GLU A 102 -16.70 8.49 -1.13
N VAL A 103 -15.89 9.47 -1.57
CA VAL A 103 -15.46 10.60 -0.75
C VAL A 103 -16.35 11.81 -1.01
N GLU A 104 -16.82 12.46 0.05
CA GLU A 104 -17.54 13.72 -0.05
C GLU A 104 -16.62 14.86 -0.55
N ASN A 105 -17.06 15.58 -1.57
CA ASN A 105 -16.33 16.69 -2.18
C ASN A 105 -14.86 16.34 -2.51
N PRO A 106 -14.60 15.32 -3.35
CA PRO A 106 -13.27 14.75 -3.53
C PRO A 106 -12.26 15.79 -4.02
N GLN A 107 -12.72 16.77 -4.79
CA GLN A 107 -11.91 17.87 -5.33
C GLN A 107 -11.17 18.69 -4.26
N LYS A 108 -11.73 18.80 -3.05
CA LYS A 108 -11.14 19.54 -1.93
C LYS A 108 -10.58 18.61 -0.85
N THR A 109 -11.30 17.52 -0.58
CA THR A 109 -10.94 16.57 0.48
C THR A 109 -9.67 15.79 0.13
N PHE A 110 -9.50 15.34 -1.12
CA PHE A 110 -8.32 14.56 -1.51
C PHE A 110 -6.99 15.29 -1.33
N PRO A 111 -6.80 16.52 -1.88
CA PRO A 111 -5.53 17.21 -1.75
C PRO A 111 -5.14 17.44 -0.28
N VAL A 112 -6.11 17.81 0.56
CA VAL A 112 -5.87 18.06 2.00
C VAL A 112 -5.55 16.76 2.73
N ALA A 113 -6.34 15.70 2.51
CA ALA A 113 -6.13 14.40 3.14
C ALA A 113 -4.76 13.81 2.77
N LEU A 114 -4.38 13.85 1.50
CA LEU A 114 -3.07 13.40 1.04
C LEU A 114 -1.94 14.21 1.67
N PHE A 115 -2.05 15.55 1.72
CA PHE A 115 -1.03 16.40 2.32
C PHE A 115 -0.83 16.11 3.81
N VAL A 116 -1.92 15.99 4.58
CA VAL A 116 -1.88 15.64 6.00
C VAL A 116 -1.31 14.24 6.19
N ALA A 117 -1.71 13.27 5.36
CA ALA A 117 -1.19 11.92 5.42
C ALA A 117 0.33 11.88 5.15
N VAL A 118 0.85 12.64 4.18
CA VAL A 118 2.32 12.72 3.94
C VAL A 118 3.04 13.23 5.18
N ILE A 119 2.60 14.35 5.76
CA ILE A 119 3.23 14.91 6.96
C ILE A 119 3.18 13.89 8.10
N PHE A 120 2.02 13.29 8.34
CA PHE A 120 1.83 12.32 9.41
C PHE A 120 2.74 11.09 9.23
N THR A 121 2.85 10.57 8.01
CA THR A 121 3.73 9.45 7.67
C THR A 121 5.21 9.82 7.88
N CYS A 122 5.65 11.01 7.44
CA CYS A 122 7.01 11.47 7.70
C CYS A 122 7.33 11.51 9.20
N LEU A 123 6.43 12.05 10.03
CA LEU A 123 6.61 12.11 11.47
C LEU A 123 6.61 10.71 12.10
N ALA A 124 5.68 9.85 11.69
CA ALA A 124 5.55 8.49 12.20
C ALA A 124 6.76 7.59 11.87
N TYR A 125 7.45 7.84 10.75
CA TYR A 125 8.73 7.16 10.45
C TYR A 125 9.91 7.78 11.18
N LEU A 126 10.04 9.11 11.15
CA LEU A 126 11.25 9.80 11.63
C LEU A 126 11.35 9.83 13.15
N PHE A 127 10.26 10.09 13.88
CA PHE A 127 10.33 10.23 15.34
C PHE A 127 10.71 8.93 16.05
N PRO A 128 10.07 7.78 15.79
CA PRO A 128 10.49 6.52 16.39
C PRO A 128 11.91 6.14 16.00
N LEU A 129 12.29 6.37 14.74
CA LEU A 129 13.65 6.10 14.28
C LEU A 129 14.66 6.92 15.08
N PHE A 130 14.51 8.24 15.14
CA PHE A 130 15.42 9.13 15.88
C PHE A 130 15.46 8.85 17.37
N ALA A 131 14.32 8.50 17.98
CA ALA A 131 14.25 8.07 19.36
C ALA A 131 15.09 6.80 19.59
N VAL A 132 14.95 5.79 18.73
CA VAL A 132 15.69 4.52 18.86
C VAL A 132 17.18 4.72 18.61
N ILE A 133 17.59 5.32 17.48
CA ILE A 133 19.02 5.50 17.16
C ILE A 133 19.72 6.47 18.13
N GLY A 134 18.97 7.41 18.73
CA GLY A 134 19.50 8.34 19.71
C GLY A 134 19.66 7.73 21.10
N SER A 135 18.77 6.84 21.51
CA SER A 135 18.72 6.31 22.88
C SER A 135 19.39 4.95 23.06
N VAL A 136 19.38 4.10 22.04
CA VAL A 136 19.86 2.71 22.13
C VAL A 136 21.13 2.52 21.30
N SER A 137 22.13 1.87 21.91
CA SER A 137 23.36 1.44 21.23
C SER A 137 23.42 -0.09 21.22
N VAL A 138 23.20 -0.69 20.06
CA VAL A 138 23.29 -2.15 19.86
C VAL A 138 24.12 -2.44 18.62
N ASP A 139 24.63 -3.67 18.53
CA ASP A 139 25.26 -4.18 17.31
C ASP A 139 24.28 -4.08 16.12
N GLN A 140 24.80 -3.64 14.97
CA GLN A 140 24.00 -3.42 13.77
C GLN A 140 23.31 -4.71 13.28
N ASN A 141 23.86 -5.89 13.57
CA ASN A 141 23.25 -7.17 13.21
C ASN A 141 21.94 -7.47 13.96
N ARG A 142 21.65 -6.73 15.05
CA ARG A 142 20.36 -6.82 15.74
C ARG A 142 19.24 -6.06 15.03
N TRP A 143 19.56 -5.19 14.07
CA TRP A 143 18.57 -4.44 13.29
C TRP A 143 17.91 -5.35 12.26
N GLY A 144 16.88 -6.05 12.71
CA GLY A 144 16.02 -6.87 11.87
C GLY A 144 14.53 -6.58 12.09
N SER A 145 13.69 -7.42 11.49
CA SER A 145 12.23 -7.33 11.64
C SER A 145 11.81 -7.36 13.10
N GLY A 146 11.04 -6.35 13.52
CA GLY A 146 10.54 -6.22 14.90
C GLY A 146 11.53 -5.56 15.88
N PHE A 147 12.69 -5.07 15.42
CA PHE A 147 13.71 -4.47 16.30
C PHE A 147 13.19 -3.29 17.14
N HIS A 148 12.23 -2.49 16.64
CA HIS A 148 11.62 -1.40 17.42
C HIS A 148 10.99 -1.89 18.74
N ALA A 149 10.43 -3.11 18.77
CA ALA A 149 9.90 -3.69 19.99
C ALA A 149 11.02 -4.10 20.97
N GLU A 150 12.17 -4.58 20.47
CA GLU A 150 13.35 -4.83 21.30
C GLU A 150 13.95 -3.51 21.84
N ALA A 151 14.01 -2.47 21.01
CA ALA A 151 14.45 -1.15 21.43
C ALA A 151 13.55 -0.58 22.53
N ALA A 152 12.23 -0.75 22.42
CA ALA A 152 11.29 -0.35 23.46
C ALA A 152 11.49 -1.09 24.78
N GLU A 153 11.87 -2.37 24.76
CA GLU A 153 12.24 -3.11 25.96
C GLU A 153 13.45 -2.48 26.66
N ILE A 154 14.45 -2.07 25.89
CA ILE A 154 15.65 -1.40 26.40
C ILE A 154 15.31 0.01 26.93
N ILE A 155 14.41 0.73 26.26
CA ILE A 155 14.06 2.11 26.62
C ILE A 155 13.14 2.17 27.84
N ALA A 156 12.11 1.34 27.92
CA ALA A 156 11.05 1.47 28.93
C ALA A 156 10.67 0.16 29.64
N GLY A 157 11.13 -0.98 29.14
CA GLY A 157 10.84 -2.31 29.71
C GLY A 157 9.85 -3.14 28.89
N LYS A 158 9.62 -4.37 29.36
CA LYS A 158 8.87 -5.41 28.64
C LYS A 158 7.42 -5.03 28.30
N TRP A 159 6.76 -4.23 29.14
CA TRP A 159 5.38 -3.81 28.90
C TRP A 159 5.24 -3.02 27.58
N LEU A 160 6.18 -2.12 27.29
CA LEU A 160 6.16 -1.31 26.07
C LEU A 160 6.48 -2.15 24.82
N LYS A 161 7.39 -3.13 24.96
CA LYS A 161 7.65 -4.12 23.91
C LYS A 161 6.38 -4.87 23.50
N TYR A 162 5.64 -5.42 24.47
CA TYR A 162 4.41 -6.14 24.17
C TYR A 162 3.36 -5.23 23.55
N TRP A 163 3.26 -3.98 24.02
CA TRP A 163 2.35 -3.00 23.42
C TRP A 163 2.72 -2.68 21.97
N ILE A 164 3.99 -2.45 21.64
CA ILE A 164 4.42 -2.26 20.24
C ILE A 164 4.11 -3.50 19.39
N LEU A 165 4.32 -4.71 19.92
CA LEU A 165 4.01 -5.95 19.18
C LEU A 165 2.52 -6.09 18.89
N VAL A 166 1.66 -5.77 19.86
CA VAL A 166 0.20 -5.73 19.65
C VAL A 166 -0.17 -4.64 18.65
N GLY A 167 0.42 -3.45 18.79
CA GLY A 167 0.21 -2.33 17.86
C GLY A 167 0.60 -2.70 16.42
N ALA A 168 1.72 -3.40 16.22
CA ALA A 168 2.16 -3.88 14.93
C ALA A 168 1.21 -4.93 14.31
N ALA A 169 0.58 -5.78 15.14
CA ALA A 169 -0.44 -6.70 14.67
C ALA A 169 -1.72 -5.96 14.26
N LEU A 170 -2.16 -4.98 15.07
CA LEU A 170 -3.33 -4.14 14.78
C LEU A 170 -3.13 -3.29 13.52
N SER A 171 -1.94 -2.73 13.30
CA SER A 171 -1.64 -1.97 12.08
C SER A 171 -1.64 -2.87 10.84
N GLY A 172 -1.16 -4.11 10.95
CA GLY A 172 -1.25 -5.11 9.87
C GLY A 172 -2.69 -5.41 9.47
N ILE A 173 -3.59 -5.54 10.44
CA ILE A 173 -5.04 -5.69 10.20
C ILE A 173 -5.60 -4.46 9.48
N GLY A 174 -5.29 -3.26 9.97
CA GLY A 174 -5.77 -2.02 9.35
C GLY A 174 -5.28 -1.85 7.91
N LEU A 175 -4.02 -2.19 7.64
CA LEU A 175 -3.44 -2.16 6.29
C LEU A 175 -4.15 -3.15 5.37
N PHE A 176 -4.44 -4.37 5.85
CA PHE A 176 -5.16 -5.37 5.09
C PHE A 176 -6.57 -4.89 4.70
N GLU A 177 -7.33 -4.36 5.65
CA GLU A 177 -8.68 -3.83 5.40
C GLU A 177 -8.67 -2.69 4.38
N ALA A 178 -7.76 -1.72 4.53
CA ALA A 178 -7.64 -0.60 3.61
C ALA A 178 -7.29 -1.05 2.19
N GLN A 179 -6.33 -1.99 2.07
CA GLN A 179 -5.88 -2.50 0.78
C GLN A 179 -6.95 -3.35 0.09
N LEU A 180 -7.68 -4.18 0.85
CA LEU A 180 -8.77 -4.99 0.33
C LEU A 180 -9.92 -4.11 -0.17
N SER A 181 -10.27 -3.05 0.57
CA SER A 181 -11.25 -2.06 0.12
C SER A 181 -10.80 -1.39 -1.18
N SER A 182 -9.56 -0.88 -1.24
CA SER A 182 -9.02 -0.26 -2.45
C SER A 182 -9.13 -1.20 -3.66
N SER A 183 -8.78 -2.47 -3.49
CA SER A 183 -8.80 -3.47 -4.55
C SER A 183 -10.23 -3.76 -5.02
N ALA A 184 -11.17 -3.90 -4.09
CA ALA A 184 -12.58 -4.14 -4.41
C ALA A 184 -13.23 -2.97 -5.15
N TYR A 185 -12.94 -1.74 -4.73
CA TYR A 185 -13.45 -0.52 -5.38
C TYR A 185 -12.77 -0.24 -6.72
N GLN A 186 -11.51 -0.64 -6.91
CA GLN A 186 -10.86 -0.60 -8.22
C GLN A 186 -11.57 -1.51 -9.24
N VAL A 187 -11.92 -2.74 -8.85
CA VAL A 187 -12.68 -3.68 -9.70
C VAL A 187 -14.06 -3.11 -10.06
N LEU A 188 -14.74 -2.52 -9.09
CA LEU A 188 -16.01 -1.82 -9.30
C LEU A 188 -15.85 -0.67 -10.32
N GLY A 189 -14.85 0.21 -10.13
CA GLY A 189 -14.59 1.32 -11.03
C GLY A 189 -14.26 0.88 -12.46
N MET A 190 -13.52 -0.23 -12.63
CA MET A 190 -13.28 -0.83 -13.95
C MET A 190 -14.56 -1.33 -14.61
N ALA A 191 -15.49 -1.88 -13.83
CA ALA A 191 -16.78 -2.35 -14.31
C ALA A 191 -17.71 -1.18 -14.67
N ASP A 192 -17.72 -0.12 -13.87
CA ASP A 192 -18.47 1.11 -14.12
C ASP A 192 -17.97 1.84 -15.37
N LEU A 193 -16.66 1.82 -15.62
CA LEU A 193 -16.05 2.31 -16.86
C LEU A 193 -16.16 1.33 -18.05
N GLY A 194 -16.79 0.17 -17.86
CA GLY A 194 -17.07 -0.76 -18.95
C GLY A 194 -15.83 -1.46 -19.52
N PHE A 195 -14.76 -1.52 -18.72
CA PHE A 195 -13.60 -2.39 -18.94
C PHE A 195 -13.89 -3.83 -18.49
N LEU A 196 -14.73 -4.00 -17.47
CA LEU A 196 -15.24 -5.29 -17.02
C LEU A 196 -16.76 -5.41 -17.23
N PRO A 197 -17.32 -6.64 -17.28
CA PRO A 197 -18.76 -6.86 -17.30
C PRO A 197 -19.48 -6.21 -16.11
N LYS A 198 -20.75 -5.80 -16.31
CA LYS A 198 -21.60 -5.19 -15.25
C LYS A 198 -21.75 -6.05 -14.00
N PHE A 199 -21.53 -7.37 -14.11
CA PHE A 199 -21.54 -8.28 -12.96
C PHE A 199 -20.52 -7.86 -11.87
N PHE A 200 -19.37 -7.32 -12.28
CA PHE A 200 -18.33 -6.84 -11.36
C PHE A 200 -18.70 -5.52 -10.67
N ALA A 201 -19.71 -4.81 -11.18
CA ALA A 201 -20.23 -3.58 -10.60
C ALA A 201 -21.34 -3.81 -9.54
N VAL A 202 -21.67 -5.08 -9.25
CA VAL A 202 -22.77 -5.39 -8.32
C VAL A 202 -22.38 -5.04 -6.88
N ARG A 203 -23.20 -4.19 -6.26
CA ARG A 203 -23.10 -3.82 -4.85
C ARG A 203 -24.04 -4.65 -3.97
N SER A 204 -23.67 -4.85 -2.72
CA SER A 204 -24.46 -5.58 -1.72
C SER A 204 -25.71 -4.76 -1.32
N LYS A 205 -26.86 -5.43 -1.17
CA LYS A 205 -28.13 -4.74 -0.83
C LYS A 205 -28.12 -4.09 0.56
N ARG A 206 -27.37 -4.68 1.51
CA ARG A 206 -27.40 -4.27 2.92
C ARG A 206 -26.41 -3.14 3.22
N PHE A 207 -25.21 -3.19 2.64
CA PHE A 207 -24.10 -2.30 2.99
C PHE A 207 -23.57 -1.48 1.80
N ASN A 208 -24.15 -1.65 0.60
CA ASN A 208 -23.75 -0.95 -0.62
C ASN A 208 -22.27 -1.16 -1.02
N THR A 209 -21.69 -2.30 -0.64
CA THR A 209 -20.28 -2.66 -0.86
C THR A 209 -20.09 -3.53 -2.11
N PRO A 210 -18.98 -3.39 -2.87
CA PRO A 210 -18.71 -4.20 -4.06
C PRO A 210 -18.29 -5.64 -3.71
N TRP A 211 -19.27 -6.49 -3.41
CA TRP A 211 -19.02 -7.84 -2.88
C TRP A 211 -18.28 -8.76 -3.86
N VAL A 212 -18.48 -8.60 -5.17
CA VAL A 212 -17.75 -9.36 -6.19
C VAL A 212 -16.27 -9.01 -6.17
N GLY A 213 -15.95 -7.72 -6.06
CA GLY A 213 -14.57 -7.24 -5.93
C GLY A 213 -13.90 -7.74 -4.65
N ILE A 214 -14.62 -7.72 -3.52
CA ILE A 214 -14.13 -8.28 -2.25
C ILE A 214 -13.85 -9.77 -2.40
N LEU A 215 -14.80 -10.55 -2.94
CA LEU A 215 -14.66 -11.99 -3.10
C LEU A 215 -13.44 -12.35 -3.96
N ILE A 216 -13.28 -11.71 -5.11
CA ILE A 216 -12.17 -12.00 -6.03
C ILE A 216 -10.83 -11.62 -5.39
N SER A 217 -10.75 -10.44 -4.76
CA SER A 217 -9.53 -10.00 -4.07
C SER A 217 -9.17 -10.95 -2.92
N THR A 218 -10.17 -11.44 -2.19
CA THR A 218 -10.01 -12.45 -1.12
C THR A 218 -9.48 -13.77 -1.68
N MET A 219 -10.06 -14.26 -2.77
CA MET A 219 -9.63 -15.51 -3.42
C MET A 219 -8.19 -15.41 -3.95
N ILE A 220 -7.83 -14.29 -4.57
CA ILE A 220 -6.46 -14.03 -5.03
C ILE A 220 -5.51 -13.97 -3.84
N THR A 221 -5.88 -13.27 -2.77
CA THR A 221 -5.07 -13.19 -1.54
C THR A 221 -4.82 -14.58 -0.98
N LEU A 222 -5.85 -15.42 -0.84
CA LEU A 222 -5.72 -16.80 -0.37
C LEU A 222 -4.82 -17.64 -1.28
N ALA A 223 -4.95 -17.50 -2.60
CA ALA A 223 -4.12 -18.23 -3.56
C ALA A 223 -2.64 -17.81 -3.52
N VAL A 224 -2.36 -16.52 -3.31
CA VAL A 224 -0.99 -15.98 -3.28
C VAL A 224 -0.35 -16.12 -1.89
N SER A 225 -1.15 -16.31 -0.82
CA SER A 225 -0.67 -16.46 0.56
C SER A 225 0.31 -17.62 0.79
N TYR A 226 0.41 -18.56 -0.16
CA TYR A 226 1.34 -19.68 -0.13
C TYR A 226 2.74 -19.35 -0.69
N MET A 227 2.91 -18.19 -1.33
CA MET A 227 4.20 -17.73 -1.84
C MET A 227 5.07 -17.12 -0.72
N THR A 228 6.37 -17.01 -0.94
CA THR A 228 7.25 -16.36 0.03
C THR A 228 6.99 -14.85 0.08
N PHE A 229 7.11 -14.25 1.26
CA PHE A 229 6.90 -12.80 1.46
C PHE A 229 7.79 -11.96 0.52
N THR A 230 9.04 -12.38 0.33
CA THR A 230 10.01 -11.70 -0.53
C THR A 230 9.58 -11.72 -1.99
N ASP A 231 9.10 -12.87 -2.49
CA ASP A 231 8.64 -13.00 -3.88
C ASP A 231 7.36 -12.20 -4.13
N ILE A 232 6.42 -12.20 -3.18
CA ILE A 232 5.18 -11.43 -3.25
C ILE A 232 5.50 -9.94 -3.33
N ILE A 233 6.29 -9.42 -2.38
CA ILE A 233 6.62 -8.00 -2.34
C ILE A 233 7.39 -7.56 -3.58
N SER A 234 8.39 -8.34 -3.98
CA SER A 234 9.22 -7.95 -5.12
C SER A 234 8.42 -7.95 -6.43
N SER A 235 7.52 -8.93 -6.62
CA SER A 235 6.61 -8.98 -7.77
C SER A 235 5.58 -7.86 -7.75
N ALA A 236 5.01 -7.55 -6.58
CA ALA A 236 4.06 -6.46 -6.41
C ALA A 236 4.73 -5.09 -6.68
N ASN A 237 5.91 -4.87 -6.12
CA ASN A 237 6.70 -3.66 -6.34
C ASN A 237 7.02 -3.43 -7.82
N PHE A 238 7.37 -4.49 -8.55
CA PHE A 238 7.64 -4.40 -9.99
C PHE A 238 6.38 -4.01 -10.78
N LEU A 239 5.26 -4.70 -10.56
CA LEU A 239 4.01 -4.42 -11.27
C LEU A 239 3.45 -3.04 -10.93
N TYR A 240 3.55 -2.64 -9.66
CA TYR A 240 3.19 -1.31 -9.20
C TYR A 240 4.05 -0.22 -9.86
N SER A 241 5.36 -0.44 -9.96
CA SER A 241 6.27 0.48 -10.65
C SER A 241 5.87 0.67 -12.12
N LEU A 242 5.51 -0.41 -12.81
CA LEU A 242 5.02 -0.33 -14.19
C LEU A 242 3.72 0.50 -14.30
N GLY A 243 2.76 0.28 -13.38
CA GLY A 243 1.52 1.06 -13.31
C GLY A 243 1.77 2.55 -13.07
N MET A 244 2.59 2.88 -12.07
CA MET A 244 2.95 4.26 -11.74
C MET A 244 3.65 4.99 -12.89
N LEU A 245 4.53 4.31 -13.64
CA LEU A 245 5.15 4.88 -14.83
C LEU A 245 4.11 5.22 -15.91
N LEU A 246 3.10 4.36 -16.11
CA LEU A 246 1.99 4.63 -17.01
C LEU A 246 1.10 5.78 -16.52
N GLU A 247 0.89 5.91 -15.22
CA GLU A 247 0.16 7.03 -14.62
C GLU A 247 0.89 8.35 -14.83
N PHE A 248 2.20 8.41 -14.56
CA PHE A 248 3.01 9.61 -14.81
C PHE A 248 3.04 9.97 -16.29
N ALA A 249 3.20 8.99 -17.18
CA ALA A 249 3.13 9.19 -18.63
C ALA A 249 1.76 9.75 -19.04
N SER A 250 0.67 9.18 -18.52
CA SER A 250 -0.70 9.62 -18.79
C SER A 250 -0.95 11.04 -18.26
N PHE A 251 -0.44 11.37 -17.08
CA PHE A 251 -0.54 12.70 -16.48
C PHE A 251 0.12 13.77 -17.37
N ILE A 252 1.36 13.53 -17.80
CA ILE A 252 2.10 14.45 -18.69
C ILE A 252 1.39 14.54 -20.05
N TRP A 253 0.96 13.41 -20.60
CA TRP A 253 0.28 13.35 -21.88
C TRP A 253 -1.05 14.13 -21.86
N LEU A 254 -1.89 13.94 -20.84
CA LEU A 254 -3.14 14.69 -20.63
C LEU A 254 -2.87 16.17 -20.38
N ARG A 255 -1.74 16.54 -19.77
CA ARG A 255 -1.33 17.95 -19.61
C ARG A 255 -1.04 18.63 -20.94
N ARG A 256 -0.46 17.90 -21.89
CA ARG A 256 -0.11 18.41 -23.22
C ARG A 256 -1.29 18.37 -24.20
N LYS A 257 -2.01 17.25 -24.26
CA LYS A 257 -3.05 17.02 -25.28
C LYS A 257 -4.37 17.73 -24.98
N LEU A 258 -4.74 17.84 -23.70
CA LEU A 258 -6.02 18.40 -23.27
C LEU A 258 -5.80 19.54 -22.25
N PRO A 259 -5.23 20.68 -22.67
CA PRO A 259 -4.89 21.78 -21.76
C PRO A 259 -6.12 22.52 -21.22
N ALA A 260 -7.22 22.55 -21.98
CA ALA A 260 -8.45 23.28 -21.64
C ALA A 260 -9.41 22.51 -20.71
N LEU A 261 -9.11 21.25 -20.36
CA LEU A 261 -9.93 20.49 -19.41
C LEU A 261 -10.02 21.22 -18.08
N LYS A 262 -11.24 21.34 -17.54
CA LYS A 262 -11.49 21.84 -16.18
C LYS A 262 -10.83 20.88 -15.18
N ARG A 263 -9.86 21.38 -14.44
CA ARG A 263 -9.10 20.60 -13.43
C ARG A 263 -9.39 21.21 -12.05
N PRO A 264 -10.20 20.53 -11.22
CA PRO A 264 -10.52 21.04 -9.88
C PRO A 264 -9.28 21.26 -9.00
N TYR A 265 -8.28 20.41 -9.16
CA TYR A 265 -6.95 20.60 -8.60
C TYR A 265 -5.90 20.66 -9.72
N ARG A 266 -4.97 21.62 -9.61
CA ARG A 266 -3.91 21.84 -10.60
C ARG A 266 -2.57 22.08 -9.90
N VAL A 267 -1.60 21.19 -10.14
CA VAL A 267 -0.21 21.42 -9.72
C VAL A 267 0.30 22.73 -10.35
N PRO A 268 0.82 23.68 -9.56
CA PRO A 268 1.21 25.02 -9.99
C PRO A 268 2.59 25.03 -10.70
N MET A 269 2.81 24.10 -11.63
CA MET A 269 4.03 24.02 -12.43
C MET A 269 3.71 24.00 -13.93
N LYS A 270 4.61 24.60 -14.72
CA LYS A 270 4.62 24.51 -16.19
C LYS A 270 5.06 23.12 -16.64
N LEU A 271 4.81 22.78 -17.90
CA LEU A 271 5.08 21.43 -18.44
C LEU A 271 6.53 20.94 -18.20
N PRO A 272 7.59 21.75 -18.41
CA PRO A 272 8.97 21.30 -18.12
C PRO A 272 9.17 20.94 -16.64
N GLY A 273 8.63 21.75 -15.72
CA GLY A 273 8.68 21.47 -14.29
C GLY A 273 7.95 20.18 -13.91
N LEU A 274 6.80 19.92 -14.53
CA LEU A 274 6.05 18.67 -14.34
C LEU A 274 6.81 17.44 -14.85
N VAL A 275 7.52 17.57 -15.98
CA VAL A 275 8.36 16.49 -16.51
C VAL A 275 9.49 16.18 -15.52
N VAL A 276 10.20 17.20 -15.01
CA VAL A 276 11.26 17.02 -14.01
C VAL A 276 10.70 16.41 -12.71
N MET A 277 9.54 16.89 -12.25
CA MET A 277 8.86 16.37 -11.06
C MET A 277 8.53 14.88 -11.18
N CYS A 278 8.06 14.42 -12.34
CA CYS A 278 7.77 13.00 -12.60
C CYS A 278 9.03 12.19 -12.91
N LEU A 279 10.09 12.80 -13.44
CA LEU A 279 11.32 12.11 -13.81
C LEU A 279 12.03 11.51 -12.60
N ILE A 280 12.14 12.27 -11.50
CA ILE A 280 12.83 11.83 -10.27
C ILE A 280 12.25 10.51 -9.73
N PRO A 281 10.93 10.40 -9.43
CA PRO A 281 10.36 9.14 -8.99
C PRO A 281 10.41 8.08 -10.10
N SER A 282 10.24 8.44 -11.38
CA SER A 282 10.32 7.47 -12.48
C SER A 282 11.70 6.79 -12.57
N VAL A 283 12.79 7.54 -12.39
CA VAL A 283 14.15 6.98 -12.34
C VAL A 283 14.31 6.01 -11.18
N PHE A 284 13.75 6.36 -10.01
CA PHE A 284 13.77 5.46 -8.85
C PHE A 284 12.95 4.18 -9.09
N LEU A 285 11.77 4.28 -9.71
CA LEU A 285 10.96 3.12 -10.09
C LEU A 285 11.71 2.19 -11.06
N ILE A 286 12.35 2.76 -12.08
CA ILE A 286 13.16 2.00 -13.04
C ILE A 286 14.34 1.33 -12.33
N PHE A 287 15.00 2.02 -11.40
CA PHE A 287 16.09 1.46 -10.61
C PHE A 287 15.62 0.26 -9.77
N VAL A 288 14.49 0.39 -9.06
CA VAL A 288 13.89 -0.71 -8.27
C VAL A 288 13.54 -1.91 -9.16
N MET A 289 12.98 -1.65 -10.34
CA MET A 289 12.71 -2.71 -11.32
C MET A 289 14.00 -3.38 -11.80
N ALA A 290 15.04 -2.60 -12.09
CA ALA A 290 16.32 -3.10 -12.60
C ALA A 290 17.02 -4.07 -11.63
N ILE A 291 16.94 -3.79 -10.33
CA ILE A 291 17.54 -4.61 -9.27
C ILE A 291 16.70 -5.83 -8.85
N ALA A 292 15.56 -6.07 -9.50
CA ALA A 292 14.69 -7.21 -9.23
C ALA A 292 15.36 -8.55 -9.61
N THR A 293 14.92 -9.63 -8.96
CA THR A 293 15.47 -10.98 -9.22
C THR A 293 14.90 -11.58 -10.51
N LYS A 294 15.60 -12.58 -11.08
CA LYS A 294 15.13 -13.29 -12.30
C LYS A 294 13.72 -13.89 -12.12
N THR A 295 13.43 -14.42 -10.94
CA THR A 295 12.12 -14.96 -10.58
C THR A 295 11.04 -13.89 -10.66
N VAL A 296 11.33 -12.68 -10.17
CA VAL A 296 10.41 -11.55 -10.22
C VAL A 296 10.15 -11.11 -11.66
N TYR A 297 11.18 -11.01 -12.49
CA TYR A 297 11.00 -10.71 -13.92
C TYR A 297 10.10 -11.73 -14.62
N LEU A 298 10.27 -13.03 -14.33
CA LEU A 298 9.44 -14.08 -14.91
C LEU A 298 7.98 -13.95 -14.45
N ILE A 299 7.73 -13.84 -13.14
CA ILE A 299 6.39 -13.73 -12.57
C ILE A 299 5.70 -12.47 -13.09
N SER A 300 6.34 -11.31 -12.97
CA SER A 300 5.79 -10.04 -13.42
C SER A 300 5.58 -10.00 -14.94
N GLY A 301 6.48 -10.63 -15.71
CA GLY A 301 6.32 -10.78 -17.16
C GLY A 301 5.08 -11.60 -17.52
N VAL A 302 4.89 -12.76 -16.90
CA VAL A 302 3.71 -13.62 -17.09
C VAL A 302 2.44 -12.88 -16.68
N MET A 303 2.44 -12.20 -15.54
CA MET A 303 1.27 -11.43 -15.07
C MET A 303 0.94 -10.27 -16.02
N THR A 304 1.95 -9.56 -16.54
CA THR A 304 1.76 -8.46 -17.50
C THR A 304 1.17 -8.98 -18.82
N LEU A 305 1.73 -10.07 -19.36
CA LEU A 305 1.18 -10.72 -20.56
C LEU A 305 -0.25 -11.23 -20.32
N GLY A 306 -0.52 -11.79 -19.15
CA GLY A 306 -1.85 -12.20 -18.71
C GLY A 306 -2.83 -11.02 -18.67
N GLY A 307 -2.41 -9.87 -18.13
CA GLY A 307 -3.20 -8.64 -18.08
C GLY A 307 -3.52 -8.08 -19.48
N ILE A 308 -2.53 -8.06 -20.38
CA ILE A 308 -2.72 -7.68 -21.79
C ILE A 308 -3.69 -8.64 -22.48
N GLY A 309 -3.50 -9.96 -22.30
CA GLY A 309 -4.39 -10.99 -22.83
C GLY A 309 -5.82 -10.82 -22.31
N TRP A 310 -5.98 -10.55 -21.02
CA TRP A 310 -7.28 -10.28 -20.39
C TRP A 310 -7.97 -9.06 -20.98
N TYR A 311 -7.23 -7.97 -21.22
CA TYR A 311 -7.76 -6.78 -21.88
C TYR A 311 -8.33 -7.09 -23.28
N PHE A 312 -7.58 -7.83 -24.10
CA PHE A 312 -8.04 -8.22 -25.43
C PHE A 312 -9.21 -9.21 -25.38
N LEU A 313 -9.21 -10.15 -24.43
CA LEU A 313 -10.31 -11.06 -24.17
C LEU A 313 -11.59 -10.29 -23.82
N MET A 314 -11.52 -9.32 -22.92
CA MET A 314 -12.67 -8.50 -22.55
C MET A 314 -13.18 -7.65 -23.73
N LYS A 315 -12.27 -7.10 -24.54
CA LYS A 315 -12.63 -6.38 -25.76
C LYS A 315 -13.33 -7.30 -26.77
N PHE A 316 -12.87 -8.54 -26.93
CA PHE A 316 -13.51 -9.55 -27.77
C PHE A 316 -14.91 -9.91 -27.24
N CYS A 317 -15.04 -10.18 -25.94
CA CYS A 317 -16.33 -10.46 -25.29
C CYS A 317 -17.32 -9.30 -25.45
N LYS A 318 -16.85 -8.06 -25.35
CA LYS A 318 -17.65 -6.85 -25.60
C LYS A 318 -18.11 -6.76 -27.05
N SER A 319 -17.22 -7.02 -28.01
CA SER A 319 -17.55 -7.02 -29.44
C SER A 319 -18.55 -8.11 -29.82
N LYS A 320 -18.45 -9.29 -29.20
CA LYS A 320 -19.37 -10.42 -29.43
C LYS A 320 -20.66 -10.34 -28.60
N LYS A 321 -20.84 -9.27 -27.81
CA LYS A 321 -21.98 -9.08 -26.90
C LYS A 321 -22.22 -10.27 -25.95
N LEU A 322 -21.15 -10.98 -25.56
CA LEU A 322 -21.24 -12.15 -24.67
C LEU A 322 -21.68 -11.75 -23.25
N PHE A 323 -21.31 -10.54 -22.82
CA PHE A 323 -21.67 -10.00 -21.52
C PHE A 323 -22.22 -8.57 -21.67
N LYS A 324 -22.99 -8.14 -20.67
CA LYS A 324 -23.42 -6.74 -20.55
C LYS A 324 -22.28 -5.91 -19.95
N PHE A 325 -21.85 -4.88 -20.65
CA PHE A 325 -20.89 -3.88 -20.17
C PHE A 325 -21.62 -2.57 -19.89
N SER A 326 -21.11 -1.74 -18.98
CA SER A 326 -21.61 -0.37 -18.85
C SER A 326 -21.33 0.41 -20.14
N VAL A 327 -22.28 1.26 -20.49
CA VAL A 327 -22.11 2.23 -21.57
C VAL A 327 -21.66 3.49 -20.86
N ILE A 328 -20.41 3.89 -21.09
CA ILE A 328 -20.00 5.24 -20.75
C ILE A 328 -20.68 6.12 -21.80
N GLU A 329 -21.75 6.81 -21.43
CA GLU A 329 -22.12 8.04 -22.13
C GLU A 329 -20.97 9.01 -21.86
N ILE A 330 -20.01 9.05 -22.78
CA ILE A 330 -19.09 10.18 -22.84
C ILE A 330 -20.02 11.33 -23.26
N GLU A 331 -20.48 12.11 -22.29
CA GLU A 331 -21.01 13.44 -22.57
C GLU A 331 -19.87 14.20 -23.26
N GLU A 332 -19.81 14.08 -24.59
CA GLU A 332 -19.11 15.03 -25.44
C GLU A 332 -19.73 16.37 -25.11
N GLY A 333 -18.99 17.17 -24.33
CA GLY A 333 -19.45 18.44 -23.80
C GLY A 333 -20.08 19.30 -24.89
N ARG A 334 -21.41 19.31 -24.92
CA ARG A 334 -22.18 20.47 -25.35
C ARG A 334 -22.28 21.39 -24.14
N GLN A 335 -21.33 22.31 -24.05
CA GLN A 335 -21.53 23.77 -23.91
C GLN A 335 -20.22 24.46 -23.54
#